data_AF-A0A5F1F5E3-F1
#
_entry.id   AF-A0A5F1F5E3-F1
#
_cell.length_a   1.000
_cell.length_b   1.000
_cell.length_c   1.000
_cell.angle_alpha   90.00
_cell.angle_beta   90.00
_cell.angle_gamma   90.00
#
_symmetry.space_group_name_H-M   'P 1'
#
loop_
_entity.id
_entity.type
_entity.pdbx_description
1 polymer ?
#
loop_
_entity_poly.entity_id
_entity_poly.type
_entity_poly.pdbx_seq_one_letter_code
_entity_poly.pdbx_strand_id
1 'polypeptide(L)'
;MSIRLQQVKALLQGIRDDDVLYDSLRERLQRQRICMIRRASEELLAVNEEITHHYEQLHGHSHQRHSLLKMLNVSVNRDGLAQVFAWLPAVQKAAAQQLWQRLEQKAERCKAYNDKNGELLIRQYEFIQSFLGSEADFLYQE
;
A
#
# COMPACT_ATOMS: atom_id res chain seq x y z
N MET A 1 -32.79 11.24 -2.76
CA MET A 1 -31.99 10.03 -2.47
C MET A 1 -31.51 10.12 -1.03
N SER A 2 -31.62 9.06 -0.21
CA SER A 2 -31.26 9.14 1.23
C SER A 2 -29.76 9.37 1.45
N ILE A 3 -29.39 10.22 2.41
CA ILE A 3 -28.00 10.53 2.80
C ILE A 3 -27.23 9.24 3.13
N ARG A 4 -27.88 8.30 3.83
CA ARG A 4 -27.31 6.99 4.16
C ARG A 4 -26.94 6.19 2.91
N LEU A 5 -27.78 6.21 1.88
CA LEU A 5 -27.49 5.51 0.64
C LEU A 5 -26.30 6.14 -0.11
N GLN A 6 -26.16 7.47 -0.06
CA GLN A 6 -25.00 8.16 -0.63
C GLN A 6 -23.71 7.80 0.12
N GLN A 7 -23.74 7.74 1.45
CA GLN A 7 -22.60 7.34 2.27
C GLN A 7 -22.19 5.89 2.00
N VAL A 8 -23.14 4.97 1.89
CA VAL A 8 -22.86 3.57 1.53
C VAL A 8 -22.27 3.47 0.12
N LYS A 9 -22.80 4.21 -0.85
CA LYS A 9 -22.23 4.26 -2.21
C LYS A 9 -20.80 4.81 -2.21
N ALA A 10 -20.55 5.90 -1.49
CA ALA A 10 -19.22 6.50 -1.37
C ALA A 10 -18.22 5.53 -0.72
N LEU A 11 -18.65 4.80 0.31
CA LEU A 11 -17.84 3.77 0.95
C LEU A 11 -17.46 2.64 -0.02
N LEU A 12 -18.44 2.10 -0.74
CA LEU A 12 -18.19 1.03 -1.72
C LEU A 12 -17.32 1.51 -2.88
N GLN A 13 -17.48 2.76 -3.31
CA GLN A 13 -16.64 3.35 -4.33
C GLN A 13 -15.19 3.50 -3.84
N GLY A 14 -14.97 4.04 -2.63
CA GLY A 14 -13.64 4.16 -2.06
C GLY A 14 -12.90 2.82 -1.92
N ILE A 15 -13.61 1.74 -1.59
CA ILE A 15 -13.01 0.39 -1.56
C ILE A 15 -12.57 -0.07 -2.97
N ARG A 16 -13.33 0.27 -4.02
CA ARG A 16 -12.95 -0.02 -5.41
C ARG A 16 -11.76 0.82 -5.86
N ASP A 17 -11.72 2.09 -5.47
CA ASP A 17 -10.63 3.00 -5.80
C ASP A 17 -9.32 2.53 -5.13
N ASP A 18 -9.39 2.10 -3.86
CA ASP A 18 -8.25 1.48 -3.18
C ASP A 18 -7.75 0.21 -3.89
N ASP A 19 -8.67 -0.61 -4.42
CA ASP A 19 -8.29 -1.85 -5.12
C ASP A 19 -7.46 -1.58 -6.38
N VAL A 20 -7.75 -0.48 -7.09
CA VAL A 20 -6.97 0.00 -8.25
C VAL A 20 -5.67 0.67 -7.81
N LEU A 21 -5.69 1.45 -6.72
CA LEU A 21 -4.49 2.07 -6.17
C LEU A 21 -3.46 1.04 -5.73
N TYR A 22 -3.87 -0.07 -5.11
CA TYR A 22 -2.94 -1.14 -4.74
C TYR A 22 -2.37 -1.90 -5.94
N ASP A 23 -3.13 -2.07 -7.03
CA ASP A 23 -2.58 -2.63 -8.26
C ASP A 23 -1.49 -1.73 -8.83
N SER A 24 -1.77 -0.42 -8.85
CA SER A 24 -0.82 0.58 -9.32
C SER A 24 0.42 0.60 -8.40
N LEU A 25 0.26 0.61 -7.07
CA LEU A 25 1.37 0.57 -6.12
C LEU A 25 2.27 -0.65 -6.33
N ARG A 26 1.68 -1.83 -6.56
CA ARG A 26 2.43 -3.05 -6.83
C ARG A 26 3.34 -2.90 -8.06
N GLU A 27 2.86 -2.29 -9.14
CA GLU A 27 3.67 -2.04 -10.34
C GLU A 27 4.87 -1.13 -10.05
N ARG A 28 4.69 -0.09 -9.23
CA ARG A 28 5.81 0.80 -8.85
C ARG A 28 6.80 0.08 -7.94
N LEU A 29 6.35 -0.74 -6.99
CA LEU A 29 7.23 -1.57 -6.18
C LEU A 29 8.05 -2.55 -7.04
N GLN A 30 7.47 -3.09 -8.11
CA GLN A 30 8.20 -3.92 -9.08
C GLN A 30 9.23 -3.10 -9.86
N ARG A 31 8.86 -1.91 -10.34
CA ARG A 31 9.76 -0.99 -11.04
C ARG A 31 10.92 -0.53 -10.14
N GLN A 32 10.63 -0.20 -8.88
CA GLN A 32 11.62 0.16 -7.87
C GLN A 32 12.67 -0.94 -7.72
N ARG A 33 12.24 -2.21 -7.62
CA ARG A 33 13.14 -3.36 -7.56
C ARG A 33 14.06 -3.45 -8.79
N ILE A 34 13.52 -3.23 -9.99
CA ILE A 34 14.31 -3.24 -11.23
C ILE A 34 15.35 -2.12 -11.22
N CYS A 35 14.98 -0.92 -10.79
CA CYS A 35 15.90 0.22 -10.67
C CYS A 35 17.03 -0.09 -9.68
N MET A 36 16.72 -0.70 -8.52
CA MET A 36 17.72 -1.15 -7.55
C MET A 36 18.70 -2.17 -8.13
N ILE A 37 18.22 -3.15 -8.92
CA ILE A 37 19.07 -4.17 -9.55
C ILE A 37 19.98 -3.53 -10.60
N ARG A 38 19.45 -2.60 -11.39
CA ARG A 38 20.18 -1.89 -12.46
C ARG A 38 21.05 -0.74 -11.95
N ARG A 39 20.95 -0.39 -10.66
CA ARG A 39 21.59 0.79 -10.05
C ARG A 39 21.24 2.09 -10.78
N ALA A 40 20.01 2.18 -11.29
CA ALA A 40 19.52 3.36 -11.99
C ALA A 40 19.02 4.41 -10.98
N SER A 41 19.94 5.19 -10.42
CA SER A 41 19.66 6.07 -9.27
C SER A 41 18.60 7.14 -9.55
N GLU A 42 18.63 7.78 -10.73
CA GLU A 42 17.64 8.80 -11.10
C GLU A 42 16.23 8.21 -11.23
N GLU A 43 16.11 7.06 -11.90
CA GLU A 43 14.85 6.33 -12.05
C GLU A 43 14.33 5.81 -10.71
N LEU A 44 15.24 5.42 -9.81
CA LEU A 44 14.92 4.98 -8.45
C LEU A 44 14.37 6.14 -7.60
N LEU A 45 14.91 7.35 -7.73
CA LEU A 45 14.37 8.53 -7.06
C LEU A 45 12.96 8.85 -7.56
N ALA A 46 12.77 8.89 -8.88
CA ALA A 46 11.47 9.18 -9.48
C ALA A 46 10.39 8.16 -9.04
N VAL A 47 10.69 6.86 -9.07
CA VAL A 47 9.71 5.85 -8.63
C VAL A 47 9.43 5.91 -7.12
N ASN A 48 10.40 6.34 -6.29
CA ASN A 48 10.17 6.54 -4.86
C ASN A 48 9.21 7.70 -4.58
N GLU A 49 9.28 8.78 -5.36
CA GLU A 49 8.33 9.89 -5.28
C GLU A 49 6.92 9.42 -5.67
N GLU A 50 6.80 8.67 -6.78
CA GLU A 50 5.54 8.06 -7.20
C GLU A 50 4.94 7.16 -6.09
N ILE A 51 5.76 6.32 -5.44
CA ILE A 51 5.35 5.44 -4.34
C ILE A 51 4.88 6.26 -3.12
N THR A 52 5.62 7.31 -2.77
CA THR A 52 5.26 8.21 -1.66
C THR A 52 3.88 8.82 -1.88
N HIS A 53 3.63 9.33 -3.08
CA HIS A 53 2.31 9.86 -3.43
C HIS A 53 1.19 8.82 -3.32
N HIS A 54 1.45 7.56 -3.68
CA HIS A 54 0.46 6.48 -3.52
C HIS A 54 0.17 6.18 -2.05
N TYR A 55 1.16 6.24 -1.17
CA TYR A 55 0.94 6.09 0.26
C TYR A 55 0.08 7.22 0.83
N GLU A 56 0.29 8.46 0.39
CA GLU A 56 -0.55 9.60 0.79
C GLU A 56 -2.00 9.42 0.34
N GLN A 57 -2.22 8.97 -0.90
CA GLN A 57 -3.57 8.70 -1.42
C GLN A 57 -4.28 7.59 -0.63
N LEU A 58 -3.61 6.46 -0.41
CA LEU A 58 -4.15 5.35 0.39
C LEU A 58 -4.44 5.77 1.84
N HIS A 59 -3.59 6.64 2.40
CA HIS A 59 -3.83 7.20 3.73
C HIS A 59 -5.08 8.08 3.76
N GLY A 60 -5.24 8.97 2.79
CA GLY A 60 -6.43 9.82 2.63
C GLY A 60 -7.71 9.00 2.47
N HIS A 61 -7.69 7.97 1.64
CA HIS A 61 -8.83 7.07 1.46
C HIS A 61 -9.18 6.28 2.73
N SER A 62 -8.18 5.86 3.50
CA SER A 62 -8.40 5.21 4.79
C SER A 62 -9.12 6.14 5.77
N HIS A 63 -8.71 7.41 5.86
CA HIS A 63 -9.40 8.43 6.67
C HIS A 63 -10.82 8.70 6.20
N GLN A 64 -11.04 8.76 4.88
CA GLN A 64 -12.38 8.95 4.31
C GLN A 64 -13.28 7.76 4.64
N ARG A 65 -12.80 6.53 4.49
CA ARG A 65 -13.51 5.30 4.89
C ARG A 65 -13.83 5.32 6.38
N HIS A 66 -12.88 5.71 7.24
CA HIS A 66 -13.11 5.84 8.68
C HIS A 66 -14.21 6.85 8.99
N SER A 67 -14.18 8.01 8.35
CA SER A 67 -15.20 9.04 8.50
C SER A 67 -16.57 8.56 8.04
N LEU A 68 -16.65 7.83 6.93
CA LEU A 68 -17.90 7.24 6.43
C LEU A 68 -18.48 6.21 7.41
N LEU A 69 -17.67 5.33 7.97
CA LEU A 69 -18.11 4.36 8.98
C LEU A 69 -18.65 5.06 10.23
N LYS A 70 -17.98 6.12 10.71
CA LYS A 70 -18.48 6.95 11.82
C LYS A 70 -19.82 7.60 11.49
N MET A 71 -19.95 8.23 10.32
CA MET A 71 -21.20 8.88 9.90
C MET A 71 -22.36 7.90 9.71
N LEU A 72 -22.05 6.63 9.41
CA LEU A 72 -23.02 5.54 9.32
C LEU A 72 -23.38 4.93 10.68
N ASN A 73 -22.83 5.45 11.78
CA ASN A 73 -22.99 4.96 13.16
C ASN A 73 -22.64 3.47 13.31
N VAL A 74 -21.55 3.03 12.66
CA VAL A 74 -20.98 1.69 12.85
C VAL A 74 -19.55 1.79 13.37
N SER A 75 -19.01 0.68 13.88
CA SER A 75 -17.62 0.62 14.33
C SER A 75 -16.64 0.85 13.18
N VAL A 76 -15.51 1.49 13.48
CA VAL A 76 -14.44 1.77 12.50
C VAL A 76 -13.49 0.57 12.44
N ASN A 77 -14.04 -0.58 12.08
CA ASN A 77 -13.32 -1.85 12.01
C ASN A 77 -14.01 -2.79 11.01
N ARG A 78 -13.49 -4.02 10.92
CA ARG A 78 -14.03 -5.07 10.05
C ARG A 78 -15.50 -5.39 10.36
N ASP A 79 -15.90 -5.37 11.62
CA ASP A 79 -17.29 -5.65 12.02
C ASP A 79 -18.25 -4.58 11.52
N GLY A 80 -17.84 -3.31 11.57
CA GLY A 80 -18.65 -2.21 11.06
C GLY A 80 -18.79 -2.25 9.54
N LEU A 81 -17.73 -2.63 8.82
CA LEU A 81 -17.83 -2.91 7.38
C LEU A 81 -18.79 -4.06 7.09
N ALA A 82 -18.69 -5.16 7.83
CA ALA A 82 -19.60 -6.29 7.68
C ALA A 82 -21.05 -5.91 7.96
N GLN A 83 -21.29 -5.04 8.95
CA GLN A 83 -22.60 -4.49 9.27
C GLN A 83 -23.15 -3.65 8.11
N VAL A 84 -22.32 -2.79 7.50
CA VAL A 84 -22.74 -2.01 6.31
C VAL A 84 -23.06 -2.92 5.14
N PHE A 85 -22.24 -3.94 4.87
CA PHE A 85 -22.48 -4.89 3.80
C PHE A 85 -23.77 -5.69 4.00
N ALA A 86 -24.17 -5.95 5.24
CA ALA A 86 -25.44 -6.61 5.55
C ALA A 86 -26.68 -5.77 5.17
N TRP A 87 -26.55 -4.46 4.94
CA TRP A 87 -27.63 -3.62 4.43
C TRP A 87 -27.85 -3.76 2.92
N LEU A 88 -26.91 -4.40 2.21
CA LEU A 88 -26.97 -4.60 0.78
C LEU A 88 -27.80 -5.85 0.43
N PRO A 89 -28.47 -5.89 -0.74
CA PRO A 89 -29.08 -7.13 -1.22
C PRO A 89 -28.02 -8.20 -1.47
N ALA A 90 -28.44 -9.48 -1.47
CA ALA A 90 -27.55 -10.63 -1.40
C ALA A 90 -26.39 -10.60 -2.42
N VAL A 91 -26.67 -10.25 -3.68
CA VAL A 91 -25.66 -10.19 -4.74
C VAL A 91 -24.62 -9.09 -4.47
N GLN A 92 -25.07 -7.89 -4.11
CA GLN A 92 -24.20 -6.76 -3.83
C GLN A 92 -23.41 -6.96 -2.53
N LYS A 93 -24.01 -7.60 -1.53
CA LYS A 93 -23.33 -8.02 -0.29
C LYS A 93 -22.16 -8.94 -0.60
N ALA A 94 -22.40 -10.01 -1.38
CA ALA A 94 -21.36 -10.96 -1.76
C ALA A 94 -20.23 -10.27 -2.55
N ALA A 95 -20.58 -9.40 -3.51
CA ALA A 95 -19.60 -8.64 -4.28
C ALA A 95 -18.75 -7.69 -3.41
N ALA A 96 -19.38 -6.99 -2.45
CA ALA A 96 -18.67 -6.10 -1.53
C ALA A 96 -17.72 -6.86 -0.60
N GLN A 97 -18.14 -8.03 -0.09
CA GLN A 97 -17.29 -8.88 0.74
C GLN A 97 -16.09 -9.44 -0.04
N GLN A 98 -16.31 -9.91 -1.26
CA GLN A 98 -15.22 -10.38 -2.12
C GLN A 98 -14.24 -9.28 -2.47
N LEU A 99 -14.75 -8.08 -2.78
CA LEU A 99 -13.91 -6.92 -3.06
C LEU A 99 -13.04 -6.55 -1.85
N TRP A 100 -13.63 -6.51 -0.64
CA TRP A 100 -12.88 -6.23 0.59
C TRP A 100 -11.79 -7.28 0.86
N GLN A 101 -12.11 -8.57 0.73
CA GLN A 101 -11.12 -9.64 0.90
C GLN A 101 -9.98 -9.53 -0.12
N ARG A 102 -10.30 -9.21 -1.38
CA ARG A 102 -9.29 -8.99 -2.42
C ARG A 102 -8.39 -7.80 -2.09
N LEU A 103 -8.97 -6.73 -1.60
CA LEU A 103 -8.26 -5.53 -1.18
C LEU A 103 -7.25 -5.84 -0.06
N GLU A 104 -7.69 -6.56 0.99
CA GLU A 104 -6.83 -6.99 2.10
C GLU A 104 -5.63 -7.80 1.58
N GLN A 105 -5.87 -8.78 0.69
CA GLN A 105 -4.81 -9.58 0.09
C GLN A 105 -3.83 -8.74 -0.75
N LYS A 106 -4.32 -7.76 -1.49
CA LYS A 106 -3.47 -6.85 -2.28
C LYS A 106 -2.60 -5.97 -1.37
N ALA A 107 -3.17 -5.46 -0.28
CA ALA A 107 -2.44 -4.66 0.70
C ALA A 107 -1.31 -5.47 1.36
N GLU A 108 -1.61 -6.69 1.80
CA GLU A 108 -0.62 -7.62 2.37
C GLU A 108 0.50 -7.95 1.37
N ARG A 109 0.15 -8.20 0.11
CA ARG A 109 1.14 -8.44 -0.95
C ARG A 109 2.03 -7.23 -1.19
N CYS A 110 1.47 -6.03 -1.27
CA CYS A 110 2.25 -4.80 -1.45
C CYS A 110 3.22 -4.59 -0.29
N LYS A 111 2.78 -4.82 0.95
CA LYS A 111 3.64 -4.80 2.13
C LYS A 111 4.81 -5.79 1.98
N ALA A 112 4.52 -7.05 1.69
CA ALA A 112 5.56 -8.07 1.51
C ALA A 112 6.54 -7.76 0.37
N TYR A 113 6.07 -7.13 -0.72
CA TYR A 113 6.94 -6.67 -1.80
C TYR A 113 7.83 -5.50 -1.37
N ASN A 114 7.27 -4.52 -0.67
CA ASN A 114 8.02 -3.39 -0.13
C ASN A 114 9.10 -3.86 0.86
N ASP A 115 8.77 -4.79 1.75
CA ASP A 115 9.72 -5.37 2.71
C ASP A 115 10.89 -6.05 1.97
N LYS A 116 10.61 -6.84 0.93
CA LYS A 116 11.62 -7.47 0.08
C LYS A 116 12.49 -6.47 -0.70
N ASN A 117 11.96 -5.31 -1.05
CA ASN A 117 12.74 -4.24 -1.67
C ASN A 117 13.66 -3.56 -0.63
N GLY A 118 13.16 -3.37 0.60
CA GLY A 118 13.97 -2.89 1.72
C GLY A 118 15.13 -3.85 2.04
N GLU A 119 14.87 -5.15 2.14
CA GLU A 119 15.91 -6.18 2.33
C GLU A 119 16.99 -6.14 1.24
N LEU A 120 16.59 -5.91 -0.03
CA LEU A 120 17.53 -5.80 -1.14
C LEU A 120 18.46 -4.58 -0.96
N LEU A 121 17.92 -3.42 -0.60
CA LEU A 121 18.73 -2.22 -0.36
C LEU A 121 19.71 -2.41 0.79
N ILE A 122 19.26 -3.01 1.90
CA ILE A 122 20.10 -3.31 3.06
C ILE A 122 21.29 -4.18 2.62
N ARG A 123 21.04 -5.27 1.89
CA ARG A 123 22.10 -6.16 1.39
C ARG A 123 23.06 -5.45 0.43
N GLN A 124 22.56 -4.57 -0.44
CA GLN A 124 23.42 -3.79 -1.33
C GLN A 124 24.32 -2.82 -0.54
N TYR A 125 23.77 -2.18 0.49
CA TYR A 125 24.52 -1.29 1.37
C TYR A 125 25.61 -2.06 2.15
N GLU A 126 25.25 -3.19 2.77
CA GLU A 126 26.20 -4.07 3.48
C GLU A 126 27.33 -4.55 2.57
N PHE A 127 27.00 -4.96 1.33
CA PHE A 127 28.01 -5.34 0.35
C PHE A 127 28.98 -4.20 0.04
N ILE A 128 28.46 -2.98 -0.21
CA ILE A 128 29.30 -1.80 -0.47
C ILE A 128 30.18 -1.48 0.74
N GLN A 129 29.65 -1.49 1.96
CA GLN A 129 30.42 -1.25 3.18
C GLN A 129 31.54 -2.29 3.37
N SER A 130 31.23 -3.57 3.13
CA SER A 130 32.23 -4.64 3.20
C SER A 130 33.32 -4.53 2.12
N PHE A 131 32.96 -4.01 0.94
CA PHE A 131 33.89 -3.84 -0.17
C PHE A 131 34.77 -2.59 -0.02
N LEU A 132 34.19 -1.49 0.48
CA LEU A 132 34.93 -0.25 0.71
C LEU A 132 35.83 -0.33 1.95
N GLY A 133 35.53 -1.22 2.90
CA GLY A 133 36.28 -1.38 4.14
C GLY A 133 36.21 -0.14 5.02
N SER A 134 36.36 -0.32 6.33
CA SER A 134 36.78 0.79 7.18
C SER A 134 38.20 1.18 6.76
N GLU A 135 38.40 2.42 6.29
CA GLU A 135 39.70 3.00 5.91
C GLU A 135 40.81 2.88 6.99
N ALA A 136 40.50 2.37 8.18
CA ALA A 136 41.41 2.22 9.30
C ALA A 136 42.46 1.11 9.17
N ASP A 137 42.32 0.15 8.25
CA ASP A 137 43.26 -0.98 8.14
C ASP A 137 44.28 -0.86 6.99
N PHE A 138 44.25 0.22 6.21
CA PHE A 138 45.03 0.31 4.97
C PHE A 138 46.27 1.20 4.99
N LEU A 139 46.60 1.92 6.08
CA LEU A 139 47.63 2.96 5.99
C LEU A 139 48.80 2.96 6.98
N TYR A 140 48.93 2.08 7.97
CA TYR A 140 50.20 1.96 8.71
C TYR A 140 50.48 0.54 9.21
N GLN A 141 51.16 -0.24 8.37
CA GLN A 141 52.09 -1.28 8.81
C GLN A 141 53.45 -0.98 8.19
N GLU A 142 54.23 -0.15 8.90
CA GLU A 142 55.69 -0.20 9.14
C GLU A 142 56.14 1.09 9.85
#